data_AF-A0A7X2III1-F1
#
_entry.id   AF-A0A7X2III1-F1
#
_cell.length_a   1.000
_cell.length_b   1.000
_cell.length_c   1.000
_cell.angle_alpha   90.00
_cell.angle_beta   90.00
_cell.angle_gamma   90.00
#
_symmetry.space_group_name_H-M   'P 1'
#
loop_
_entity.id
_entity.type
_entity.pdbx_description
1 polymer ?
#
loop_
_entity_poly.entity_id
_entity_poly.type
_entity_poly.pdbx_seq_one_letter_code
_entity_poly.pdbx_strand_id
1 'polypeptide(L)'
;MKIVTAQEYSSGQAGAALLTGSAALLILGLQPILLGELVAGGAASMEGVGVVAMAEIMALGLGVALGDCLLPLTRYRLVTVLAALSAAGFDIGSCGAHGDIELAVWRAAAGLVEGIQVWAATCVIVRSAKPDRLVAVFMVVQTASQSAAAAWLAWGVIPHGGWQAGFQALALLAMLAVLCAPCLPYALRPLPAPASGKFSWSVQAVLPLATAFLQMSAIGALWAYLEPLGLAAGLNAQATQSVVSMALLTQVLGGVAAVVLIRRLAVVRTLGAGIALLAAVSGAIGLLPAGQSTAFVLLCAVFGFVWLFLMPFHVALAFRADPGGRVAMLVPAAQLLGCAIGPLVASLLIHGEDAAPVPPVSASFAVAALVTVLLCRAGHAGRSK
;
A
#
# COMPACT_ATOMS: atom_id res chain seq x y z
N MET A 1 10.08 -38.43 -3.53
CA MET A 1 9.50 -37.07 -3.37
C MET A 1 8.68 -37.08 -2.09
N LYS A 2 9.26 -36.70 -0.93
CA LYS A 2 8.49 -36.60 0.31
C LYS A 2 7.58 -35.38 0.17
N ILE A 3 6.28 -35.62 0.09
CA ILE A 3 5.25 -34.58 0.12
C ILE A 3 5.48 -33.82 1.42
N VAL A 4 5.94 -32.57 1.32
CA VAL A 4 5.92 -31.64 2.44
C VAL A 4 4.44 -31.46 2.74
N THR A 5 3.97 -32.09 3.82
CA THR A 5 2.62 -31.88 4.31
C THR A 5 2.51 -30.41 4.66
N ALA A 6 1.61 -29.70 3.96
CA ALA A 6 1.25 -28.34 4.33
C ALA A 6 0.95 -28.30 5.84
N GLN A 7 1.49 -27.31 6.56
CA GLN A 7 1.15 -27.17 7.96
C GLN A 7 -0.31 -26.68 8.03
N GLU A 8 -1.17 -27.48 8.64
CA GLU A 8 -2.48 -27.03 9.05
C GLU A 8 -2.31 -26.13 10.27
N TYR A 9 -2.17 -24.83 10.04
CA TYR A 9 -2.33 -23.84 11.10
C TYR A 9 -3.80 -23.82 11.54
N SER A 10 -4.03 -23.69 12.85
CA SER A 10 -5.39 -23.49 13.35
C SER A 10 -5.96 -22.17 12.82
N SER A 11 -7.29 -22.08 12.74
CA SER A 11 -7.96 -20.83 12.35
C SER A 11 -7.54 -19.65 13.23
N GLY A 12 -7.26 -19.89 14.52
CA GLY A 12 -6.75 -18.87 15.44
C GLY A 12 -5.33 -18.40 15.12
N GLN A 13 -4.44 -19.32 14.72
CA GLN A 13 -3.07 -18.98 14.30
C GLN A 13 -3.04 -18.16 13.02
N ALA A 14 -3.79 -18.61 12.01
CA ALA A 14 -3.93 -17.87 10.75
C ALA A 14 -4.55 -16.50 11.01
N GLY A 15 -5.65 -16.44 11.76
CA GLY A 15 -6.31 -15.18 12.13
C GLY A 15 -5.39 -14.20 12.83
N ALA A 16 -4.65 -14.64 13.85
CA ALA A 16 -3.72 -13.79 14.59
C ALA A 16 -2.58 -13.24 13.70
N ALA A 17 -2.05 -14.07 12.80
CA ALA A 17 -1.01 -13.65 11.86
C ALA A 17 -1.54 -12.61 10.85
N LEU A 18 -2.73 -12.84 10.30
CA LEU A 18 -3.38 -11.89 9.39
C LEU A 18 -3.67 -10.56 10.10
N LEU A 19 -4.24 -10.59 11.31
CA LEU A 19 -4.51 -9.38 12.10
C LEU A 19 -3.23 -8.60 12.40
N THR A 20 -2.14 -9.30 12.72
CA THR A 20 -0.84 -8.67 12.98
C THR A 20 -0.28 -7.96 11.73
N GLY A 21 -0.36 -8.60 10.56
CA GLY A 21 0.05 -7.98 9.30
C GLY A 21 -0.91 -6.86 8.86
N SER A 22 -2.19 -6.97 9.16
CA SER A 22 -3.18 -5.93 8.86
C SER A 22 -2.94 -4.69 9.71
N ALA A 23 -2.64 -4.88 11.01
CA ALA A 23 -2.27 -3.79 11.93
C ALA A 23 -1.03 -3.04 11.44
N ALA A 24 0.00 -3.77 11.00
CA ALA A 24 1.24 -3.19 10.47
C ALA A 24 1.05 -2.37 9.19
N LEU A 25 -0.01 -2.63 8.43
CA LEU A 25 -0.30 -1.90 7.19
C LEU A 25 -1.38 -0.83 7.39
N LEU A 26 -1.87 -0.61 8.61
CA LEU A 26 -2.85 0.45 8.89
C LEU A 26 -2.34 1.80 8.44
N ILE A 27 -1.09 2.15 8.78
CA ILE A 27 -0.52 3.45 8.46
C ILE A 27 -0.60 3.75 6.96
N LEU A 28 -0.34 2.79 6.07
CA LEU A 28 -0.43 3.03 4.62
C LEU A 28 -1.83 3.47 4.17
N GLY A 29 -2.88 2.98 4.85
CA GLY A 29 -4.26 3.41 4.62
C GLY A 29 -4.61 4.74 5.32
N LEU A 30 -3.86 5.13 6.35
CA LEU A 30 -4.12 6.30 7.18
C LEU A 30 -3.16 7.47 6.88
N GLN A 31 -2.14 7.25 6.06
CA GLN A 31 -1.14 8.24 5.64
C GLN A 31 -1.76 9.57 5.23
N PRO A 32 -2.81 9.63 4.38
CA PRO A 32 -3.35 10.92 3.97
C PRO A 32 -3.91 11.72 5.15
N ILE A 33 -4.52 11.05 6.12
CA ILE A 33 -5.10 11.64 7.33
C ILE A 33 -4.00 12.13 8.27
N LEU A 34 -3.03 11.27 8.58
CA LEU A 34 -2.02 11.60 9.60
C LEU A 34 -0.99 12.61 9.07
N LEU A 35 -0.60 12.50 7.80
CA LEU A 35 0.32 13.45 7.19
C LEU A 35 -0.37 14.80 6.91
N GLY A 36 -1.64 14.80 6.52
CA GLY A 36 -2.41 16.04 6.39
C GLY A 36 -2.60 16.77 7.72
N GLU A 37 -2.91 16.03 8.79
CA GLU A 37 -3.00 16.59 10.15
C GLU A 37 -1.64 17.06 10.72
N LEU A 38 -0.53 16.42 10.37
CA LEU A 38 0.82 16.91 10.71
C LEU A 38 1.08 18.28 10.06
N VAL A 39 0.64 18.48 8.82
CA VAL A 39 0.77 19.75 8.10
C VAL A 39 -0.16 20.80 8.71
N ALA A 40 -1.42 20.46 8.94
CA ALA A 40 -2.40 21.34 9.58
C ALA A 40 -1.96 21.77 10.99
N GLY A 41 -1.29 20.88 11.72
CA GLY A 41 -0.71 21.13 13.03
C GLY A 41 0.65 21.86 13.02
N GLY A 42 1.21 22.17 11.84
CA GLY A 42 2.51 22.84 11.69
C GLY A 42 3.72 21.98 12.09
N ALA A 43 3.54 20.67 12.27
CA ALA A 43 4.60 19.73 12.64
C ALA A 43 5.40 19.25 11.42
N ALA A 44 4.79 19.26 10.23
CA ALA A 44 5.45 18.96 8.95
C ALA A 44 5.16 20.06 7.92
N SER A 45 6.05 20.25 6.96
CA SER A 45 5.77 21.08 5.79
C SER A 45 4.98 20.30 4.75
N MET A 46 4.31 21.00 3.82
CA MET A 46 3.63 20.33 2.71
C MET A 46 4.61 19.62 1.77
N GLU A 47 5.82 20.18 1.63
CA GLU A 47 6.94 19.56 0.92
C GLU A 47 7.40 18.27 1.64
N GLY A 48 7.34 18.25 2.97
CA GLY A 48 7.75 17.12 3.80
C GLY A 48 6.91 15.86 3.67
N VAL A 49 5.61 15.99 3.36
CA VAL A 49 4.66 14.88 3.29
C VAL A 49 5.17 13.73 2.43
N GLY A 50 5.66 14.04 1.22
CA GLY A 50 6.17 13.04 0.30
C GLY A 50 7.43 12.33 0.81
N VAL A 51 8.31 13.06 1.51
CA VAL A 51 9.54 12.51 2.10
C VAL A 51 9.22 11.57 3.25
N VAL A 52 8.31 11.97 4.15
CA VAL A 52 7.89 11.16 5.30
C VAL A 52 7.19 9.88 4.83
N ALA A 53 6.24 9.99 3.88
CA ALA A 53 5.55 8.85 3.30
C ALA A 53 6.53 7.88 2.60
N MET A 54 7.45 8.40 1.80
CA MET A 54 8.46 7.60 1.11
C MET A 54 9.35 6.85 2.11
N ALA A 55 9.85 7.54 3.13
CA ALA A 55 10.75 6.96 4.12
C ALA A 55 10.13 5.74 4.82
N GLU A 56 8.86 5.86 5.21
CA GLU A 56 8.09 4.76 5.81
C GLU A 56 7.88 3.58 4.85
N ILE A 57 7.37 3.84 3.64
CA ILE A 57 7.05 2.79 2.67
C ILE A 57 8.32 2.02 2.26
N MET A 58 9.44 2.74 2.09
CA MET A 58 10.73 2.12 1.75
C MET A 58 11.29 1.30 2.91
N ALA A 59 11.22 1.83 4.14
CA ALA A 59 11.64 1.09 5.31
C ALA A 59 10.78 -0.15 5.54
N LEU A 60 9.47 -0.09 5.28
CA LEU A 60 8.56 -1.23 5.33
C LEU A 60 8.96 -2.32 4.35
N GLY A 61 9.25 -1.98 3.11
CA GLY A 61 9.78 -2.93 2.13
C GLY A 61 11.09 -3.56 2.57
N LEU A 62 12.00 -2.74 3.11
CA LEU A 62 13.26 -3.21 3.67
C LEU A 62 13.04 -4.17 4.85
N GLY A 63 12.09 -3.86 5.73
CA GLY A 63 11.72 -4.69 6.88
C GLY A 63 11.24 -6.08 6.47
N VAL A 64 10.42 -6.15 5.42
CA VAL A 64 9.99 -7.44 4.84
C VAL A 64 11.19 -8.24 4.32
N ALA A 65 12.09 -7.59 3.56
CA ALA A 65 13.26 -8.23 2.97
C ALA A 65 14.27 -8.70 4.02
N LEU A 66 14.56 -7.88 5.03
CA LEU A 66 15.43 -8.23 6.15
C LEU A 66 14.81 -9.33 7.00
N GLY A 67 13.48 -9.33 7.17
CA GLY A 67 12.73 -10.41 7.79
C GLY A 67 13.03 -11.75 7.12
N ASP A 68 12.89 -11.81 5.80
CA ASP A 68 13.11 -13.03 5.02
C ASP A 68 14.57 -13.49 5.01
N CYS A 69 15.52 -12.54 5.00
CA CYS A 69 16.95 -12.85 4.90
C CYS A 69 17.62 -13.19 6.25
N LEU A 70 17.21 -12.52 7.34
CA LEU A 70 17.98 -12.48 8.58
C LEU A 70 17.24 -13.05 9.80
N LEU A 71 15.91 -13.02 9.83
CA LEU A 71 15.17 -13.31 11.06
C LEU A 71 14.88 -14.80 11.25
N PRO A 72 15.11 -15.35 12.45
CA PRO A 72 14.98 -16.78 12.69
C PRO A 72 13.51 -17.21 12.82
N LEU A 73 13.08 -18.14 11.97
CA LEU A 73 11.76 -18.79 12.06
C LEU A 73 11.55 -19.56 13.37
N THR A 74 12.62 -19.97 14.06
CA THR A 74 12.57 -20.65 15.35
C THR A 74 12.13 -19.74 16.51
N ARG A 75 12.27 -18.42 16.34
CA ARG A 75 11.82 -17.40 17.32
C ARG A 75 10.70 -16.53 16.75
N TYR A 76 9.94 -17.05 15.80
CA TYR A 76 8.88 -16.34 15.08
C TYR A 76 7.99 -15.51 16.01
N ARG A 77 7.40 -16.13 17.04
CA ARG A 77 6.48 -15.41 17.96
C ARG A 77 7.16 -14.23 18.64
N LEU A 78 8.38 -14.42 19.13
CA LEU A 78 9.14 -13.38 19.83
C LEU A 78 9.46 -12.22 18.88
N VAL A 79 9.94 -12.53 17.68
CA VAL A 79 10.25 -11.52 16.66
C VAL A 79 9.01 -10.69 16.32
N THR A 80 7.86 -11.34 16.12
CA THR A 80 6.60 -10.64 15.83
C THR A 80 6.15 -9.74 16.98
N VAL A 81 6.27 -10.20 18.23
CA VAL A 81 5.92 -9.39 19.41
C VAL A 81 6.85 -8.20 19.57
N LEU A 82 8.16 -8.40 19.44
CA LEU A 82 9.14 -7.32 19.55
C LEU A 82 8.95 -6.28 18.45
N ALA A 83 8.63 -6.71 17.22
CA ALA A 83 8.30 -5.81 16.13
C ALA A 83 7.05 -4.96 16.45
N ALA A 84 5.97 -5.57 16.93
CA ALA A 84 4.75 -4.85 17.31
C ALA A 84 4.95 -3.88 18.47
N LEU A 85 5.72 -4.27 19.50
CA LEU A 85 6.09 -3.37 20.61
C LEU A 85 6.96 -2.21 20.13
N SER A 86 7.89 -2.46 19.21
CA SER A 86 8.73 -1.42 18.62
C SER A 86 7.91 -0.46 17.76
N ALA A 87 6.97 -0.97 16.95
CA ALA A 87 6.06 -0.16 16.14
C ALA A 87 5.26 0.80 17.02
N ALA A 88 4.65 0.29 18.10
CA ALA A 88 3.95 1.11 19.07
C ALA A 88 4.87 2.16 19.72
N GLY A 89 6.11 1.80 20.04
CA GLY A 89 7.11 2.74 20.56
C GLY A 89 7.48 3.85 19.57
N PHE A 90 7.66 3.54 18.29
CA PHE A 90 7.97 4.52 17.25
C PHE A 90 6.77 5.40 16.89
N ASP A 91 5.55 4.87 16.95
CA ASP A 91 4.32 5.67 16.82
C ASP A 91 4.19 6.68 17.96
N ILE A 92 4.43 6.26 19.21
CA ILE A 92 4.46 7.20 20.35
C ILE A 92 5.60 8.20 20.21
N GLY A 93 6.78 7.77 19.77
CA GLY A 93 7.92 8.66 19.49
C GLY A 93 7.59 9.72 18.43
N SER A 94 6.79 9.35 17.42
CA SER A 94 6.34 10.27 16.36
C SER A 94 5.53 11.45 16.93
N CYS A 95 4.89 11.32 18.09
CA CYS A 95 4.09 12.38 18.73
C CYS A 95 4.93 13.60 19.16
N GLY A 96 6.24 13.41 19.37
CA GLY A 96 7.17 14.47 19.76
C GLY A 96 7.96 15.08 18.60
N ALA A 97 7.88 14.49 17.41
CA ALA A 97 8.73 14.84 16.28
C ALA A 97 8.23 16.10 15.56
N HIS A 98 9.16 16.99 15.21
CA HIS A 98 8.86 18.22 14.47
C HIS A 98 9.85 18.42 13.32
N GLY A 99 9.33 18.76 12.16
CA GLY A 99 10.12 18.92 10.95
C GLY A 99 10.26 17.62 10.17
N ASP A 100 10.41 17.80 8.86
CA ASP A 100 10.21 16.72 7.88
C ASP A 100 11.21 15.58 8.03
N ILE A 101 12.46 15.89 8.32
CA ILE A 101 13.53 14.89 8.47
C ILE A 101 13.37 14.10 9.77
N GLU A 102 13.03 14.76 10.87
CA GLU A 102 12.82 14.07 12.15
C GLU A 102 11.63 13.10 12.03
N LEU A 103 10.51 13.57 11.48
CA LEU A 103 9.34 12.75 11.20
C LEU A 103 9.69 11.59 10.27
N ALA A 104 10.43 11.84 9.18
CA ALA A 104 10.85 10.79 8.26
C ALA A 104 11.70 9.71 8.93
N VAL A 105 12.56 10.07 9.90
CA VAL A 105 13.36 9.10 10.67
C VAL A 105 12.47 8.24 11.57
N TRP A 106 11.54 8.83 12.32
CA TRP A 106 10.61 8.08 13.16
C TRP A 106 9.70 7.18 12.33
N ARG A 107 9.18 7.69 11.21
CA ARG A 107 8.32 6.91 10.30
C ARG A 107 9.10 5.82 9.56
N ALA A 108 10.37 6.05 9.22
CA ALA A 108 11.24 4.99 8.69
C ALA A 108 11.49 3.89 9.73
N ALA A 109 11.72 4.25 11.00
CA ALA A 109 11.89 3.28 12.07
C ALA A 109 10.62 2.44 12.30
N ALA A 110 9.44 3.09 12.31
CA ALA A 110 8.13 2.43 12.35
C ALA A 110 7.93 1.50 11.15
N GLY A 111 8.12 2.01 9.94
CA GLY A 111 8.02 1.24 8.70
C GLY A 111 8.89 -0.02 8.72
N LEU A 112 10.14 0.08 9.17
CA LEU A 112 11.04 -1.07 9.25
C LEU A 112 10.47 -2.24 10.08
N VAL A 113 9.89 -1.95 11.24
CA VAL A 113 9.33 -2.99 12.12
C VAL A 113 7.93 -3.43 11.69
N GLU A 114 7.13 -2.53 11.10
CA GLU A 114 5.88 -2.89 10.42
C GLU A 114 6.15 -3.88 9.28
N GLY A 115 7.24 -3.67 8.52
CA GLY A 115 7.69 -4.60 7.48
C GLY A 115 8.00 -5.99 8.02
N ILE A 116 8.60 -6.08 9.22
CA ILE A 116 8.83 -7.36 9.90
C ILE A 116 7.50 -8.03 10.28
N GLN A 117 6.49 -7.26 10.70
CA GLN A 117 5.16 -7.81 10.98
C GLN A 117 4.44 -8.30 9.73
N VAL A 118 4.58 -7.60 8.60
CA VAL A 118 4.08 -8.05 7.29
C VAL A 118 4.78 -9.36 6.89
N TRP A 119 6.11 -9.43 7.02
CA TRP A 119 6.88 -10.66 6.81
C TRP A 119 6.35 -11.82 7.67
N ALA A 120 6.01 -11.56 8.94
CA ALA A 120 5.48 -12.57 9.83
C ALA A 120 4.13 -13.12 9.32
N ALA A 121 3.21 -12.23 8.91
CA ALA A 121 1.95 -12.62 8.29
C ALA A 121 2.17 -13.43 7.01
N THR A 122 3.04 -12.95 6.11
CA THR A 122 3.40 -13.66 4.88
C THR A 122 3.95 -15.05 5.16
N CYS A 123 4.80 -15.21 6.19
CA CYS A 123 5.37 -16.49 6.55
C CYS A 123 4.31 -17.55 6.87
N VAL A 124 3.22 -17.18 7.56
CA VAL A 124 2.09 -18.08 7.85
C VAL A 124 1.26 -18.34 6.59
N ILE A 125 0.99 -17.29 5.81
CA ILE A 125 0.22 -17.40 4.56
C ILE A 125 0.86 -18.41 3.61
N VAL A 126 2.14 -18.26 3.29
CA VAL A 126 2.83 -19.11 2.30
C VAL A 126 3.04 -20.56 2.76
N ARG A 127 2.95 -20.82 4.06
CA ARG A 127 3.08 -22.17 4.66
C ARG A 127 1.74 -22.87 4.91
N SER A 128 0.64 -22.16 4.68
CA SER A 128 -0.71 -22.68 4.92
C SER A 128 -1.17 -23.61 3.80
N ALA A 129 -2.13 -24.49 4.09
CA ALA A 129 -2.69 -25.42 3.10
C ALA A 129 -3.45 -24.74 1.94
N LYS A 130 -3.96 -23.51 2.15
CA LYS A 130 -4.72 -22.72 1.16
C LYS A 130 -4.17 -21.28 1.10
N PRO A 131 -2.93 -21.08 0.62
CA PRO A 131 -2.26 -19.78 0.66
C PRO A 131 -3.02 -18.71 -0.14
N ASP A 132 -3.52 -19.05 -1.33
CA ASP A 132 -4.29 -18.13 -2.18
C ASP A 132 -5.53 -17.55 -1.46
N ARG A 133 -6.23 -18.41 -0.69
CA ARG A 133 -7.39 -17.98 0.09
C ARG A 133 -6.97 -17.04 1.21
N LEU A 134 -5.87 -17.32 1.90
CA LEU A 134 -5.40 -16.45 2.98
C LEU A 134 -4.87 -15.12 2.47
N VAL A 135 -4.20 -15.08 1.31
CA VAL A 135 -3.84 -13.81 0.66
C VAL A 135 -5.09 -12.97 0.36
N ALA A 136 -6.14 -13.60 -0.20
CA ALA A 136 -7.38 -12.89 -0.50
C ALA A 136 -8.08 -12.38 0.77
N VAL A 137 -8.16 -13.20 1.83
CA VAL A 137 -8.72 -12.80 3.12
C VAL A 137 -7.88 -11.68 3.74
N PHE A 138 -6.55 -11.78 3.70
CA PHE A 138 -5.63 -10.78 4.22
C PHE A 138 -5.87 -9.41 3.59
N MET A 139 -5.95 -9.35 2.26
CA MET A 139 -6.21 -8.11 1.53
C MET A 139 -7.54 -7.47 1.92
N VAL A 140 -8.62 -8.26 2.00
CA VAL A 140 -9.94 -7.74 2.41
C VAL A 140 -9.92 -7.25 3.86
N VAL A 141 -9.39 -8.05 4.78
CA VAL A 141 -9.34 -7.71 6.21
C VAL A 141 -8.49 -6.46 6.43
N GLN A 142 -7.32 -6.38 5.80
CA GLN A 142 -6.44 -5.23 5.88
C GLN A 142 -7.11 -3.94 5.42
N THR A 143 -7.66 -3.91 4.20
CA THR A 143 -8.25 -2.68 3.66
C THR A 143 -9.52 -2.30 4.41
N ALA A 144 -10.32 -3.28 4.85
CA ALA A 144 -11.47 -3.03 5.73
C ALA A 144 -11.03 -2.47 7.10
N SER A 145 -9.96 -3.00 7.70
CA SER A 145 -9.38 -2.48 8.94
C SER A 145 -8.87 -1.05 8.76
N GLN A 146 -8.21 -0.73 7.63
CA GLN A 146 -7.79 0.63 7.30
C GLN A 146 -8.99 1.57 7.18
N SER A 147 -10.06 1.16 6.48
CA SER A 147 -11.28 1.97 6.33
C SER A 147 -11.97 2.24 7.67
N ALA A 148 -12.09 1.21 8.51
CA ALA A 148 -12.64 1.32 9.86
C ALA A 148 -11.78 2.22 10.75
N ALA A 149 -10.45 2.06 10.71
CA ALA A 149 -9.53 2.91 11.46
C ALA A 149 -9.58 4.36 10.96
N ALA A 150 -9.69 4.60 9.65
CA ALA A 150 -9.83 5.93 9.06
C ALA A 150 -11.12 6.63 9.55
N ALA A 151 -12.24 5.91 9.58
CA ALA A 151 -13.50 6.42 10.13
C ALA A 151 -13.37 6.71 11.63
N TRP A 152 -12.73 5.81 12.38
CA TRP A 152 -12.50 6.01 13.81
C TRP A 152 -11.60 7.22 14.09
N LEU A 153 -10.55 7.43 13.29
CA LEU A 153 -9.70 8.61 13.40
C LEU A 153 -10.50 9.90 13.14
N ALA A 154 -11.25 9.95 12.04
CA ALA A 154 -12.00 11.13 11.62
C ALA A 154 -13.08 11.59 12.61
N TRP A 155 -13.73 10.65 13.28
CA TRP A 155 -14.89 10.95 14.16
C TRP A 155 -14.58 10.84 15.65
N GLY A 156 -13.64 9.98 16.04
CA GLY A 156 -13.36 9.65 17.43
C GLY A 156 -12.06 10.24 17.97
N VAL A 157 -11.01 10.32 17.15
CA VAL A 157 -9.64 10.56 17.65
C VAL A 157 -9.15 11.97 17.31
N ILE A 158 -9.04 12.28 16.00
CA ILE A 158 -8.46 13.55 15.53
C ILE A 158 -9.18 14.78 16.10
N PRO A 159 -10.53 14.85 16.16
CA PRO A 159 -11.22 16.04 16.69
C PRO A 159 -10.91 16.38 18.15
N HIS A 160 -10.42 15.41 18.94
CA HIS A 160 -10.18 15.58 20.38
C HIS A 160 -8.71 15.77 20.75
N GLY A 161 -7.78 15.40 19.85
CA GLY A 161 -6.35 15.41 20.17
C GLY A 161 -5.40 15.51 18.99
N GLY A 162 -5.91 15.89 17.80
CA GLY A 162 -5.11 16.16 16.61
C GLY A 162 -4.26 14.97 16.15
N TRP A 163 -3.16 15.29 15.46
CA TRP A 163 -2.24 14.30 14.91
C TRP A 163 -1.55 13.44 15.98
N GLN A 164 -1.27 13.97 17.18
CA GLN A 164 -0.68 13.19 18.26
C GLN A 164 -1.60 12.06 18.72
N ALA A 165 -2.90 12.36 18.90
CA ALA A 165 -3.88 11.33 19.22
C ALA A 165 -4.00 10.29 18.09
N GLY A 166 -3.84 10.71 16.83
CA GLY A 166 -3.76 9.81 15.68
C GLY A 166 -2.62 8.78 15.76
N PHE A 167 -1.41 9.21 16.11
CA PHE A 167 -0.28 8.28 16.32
C PHE A 167 -0.43 7.44 17.60
N GLN A 168 -1.00 7.98 18.68
CA GLN A 168 -1.33 7.19 19.87
C GLN A 168 -2.36 6.09 19.57
N ALA A 169 -3.34 6.38 18.72
CA ALA A 169 -4.31 5.42 18.22
C ALA A 169 -3.65 4.32 17.38
N LEU A 170 -2.70 4.67 16.50
CA LEU A 170 -1.88 3.67 15.79
C LEU A 170 -1.09 2.78 16.75
N ALA A 171 -0.42 3.37 17.75
CA ALA A 171 0.31 2.62 18.76
C ALA A 171 -0.61 1.63 19.49
N LEU A 172 -1.83 2.06 19.86
CA LEU A 172 -2.83 1.19 20.48
C LEU A 172 -3.25 0.02 19.55
N LEU A 173 -3.45 0.30 18.26
CA LEU A 173 -3.79 -0.73 17.27
C LEU A 173 -2.62 -1.70 17.03
N ALA A 174 -1.37 -1.23 17.06
CA ALA A 174 -0.18 -2.08 17.03
C ALA A 174 -0.12 -2.99 18.27
N MET A 175 -0.52 -2.50 19.44
CA MET A 175 -0.60 -3.32 20.66
C MET A 175 -1.64 -4.44 20.57
N LEU A 176 -2.67 -4.34 19.73
CA LEU A 176 -3.59 -5.46 19.47
C LEU A 176 -2.87 -6.69 18.89
N ALA A 177 -1.82 -6.48 18.08
CA ALA A 177 -1.00 -7.59 17.59
C ALA A 177 -0.26 -8.31 18.73
N VAL A 178 0.15 -7.58 19.77
CA VAL A 178 0.77 -8.16 20.98
C VAL A 178 -0.26 -8.97 21.78
N LEU A 179 -1.49 -8.50 21.90
CA LEU A 179 -2.57 -9.24 22.55
C LEU A 179 -2.91 -10.55 21.80
N CYS A 180 -2.74 -10.56 20.48
CA CYS A 180 -2.92 -11.76 19.66
C CYS A 180 -1.74 -12.75 19.74
N ALA A 181 -0.63 -12.38 20.37
CA ALA A 181 0.60 -13.17 20.39
C ALA A 181 0.46 -14.60 20.96
N PRO A 182 -0.36 -14.88 22.00
CA PRO A 182 -0.56 -16.25 22.47
C PRO A 182 -1.12 -17.18 21.39
N CYS A 183 -1.91 -16.64 20.45
CA CYS A 183 -2.49 -17.37 19.33
C CYS A 183 -1.51 -17.57 18.17
N LEU A 184 -0.40 -16.83 18.10
CA LEU A 184 0.60 -17.00 17.04
C LEU A 184 1.35 -18.34 17.19
N PRO A 185 1.77 -18.99 16.09
CA PRO A 185 2.71 -20.12 16.15
C PRO A 185 3.95 -19.77 16.96
N TYR A 186 4.50 -20.69 17.75
CA TYR A 186 5.74 -20.43 18.51
C TYR A 186 6.94 -20.30 17.57
N ALA A 187 7.04 -21.23 16.62
CA ALA A 187 8.10 -21.34 15.63
C ALA A 187 7.52 -21.84 14.30
N LEU A 188 8.21 -21.55 13.20
CA LEU A 188 7.86 -22.01 11.85
C LEU A 188 8.97 -22.89 11.28
N ARG A 189 8.60 -23.78 10.35
CA ARG A 189 9.56 -24.61 9.61
C ARG A 189 10.02 -23.91 8.32
N PRO A 190 11.29 -24.05 7.91
CA PRO A 190 11.74 -23.55 6.62
C PRO A 190 10.96 -24.20 5.46
N LEU A 191 10.71 -23.41 4.41
CA LEU A 191 10.23 -23.96 3.13
C LEU A 191 11.42 -24.58 2.37
N PRO A 192 11.18 -25.55 1.47
CA PRO A 192 12.21 -26.02 0.56
C PRO A 192 12.79 -24.87 -0.25
N ALA A 193 14.11 -24.87 -0.47
CA ALA A 193 14.74 -23.87 -1.31
C ALA A 193 14.15 -23.93 -2.73
N PRO A 194 13.79 -22.80 -3.35
CA PRO A 194 13.32 -22.78 -4.72
C PRO A 194 14.44 -23.27 -5.66
N ALA A 195 14.04 -23.96 -6.73
CA ALA A 195 14.97 -24.37 -7.77
C ALA A 195 15.57 -23.13 -8.46
N SER A 196 16.89 -22.94 -8.36
CA SER A 196 17.60 -21.85 -9.01
C SER A 196 17.66 -22.09 -10.52
N GLY A 197 16.96 -21.27 -11.31
CA GLY A 197 17.05 -21.28 -12.77
C GLY A 197 17.64 -19.97 -13.29
N LYS A 198 18.49 -20.05 -14.32
CA LYS A 198 19.01 -18.86 -15.02
C LYS A 198 17.83 -18.08 -15.64
N PHE A 199 17.68 -16.81 -15.30
CA PHE A 199 16.71 -15.89 -15.90
C PHE A 199 17.45 -14.86 -16.74
N SER A 200 16.95 -14.62 -17.95
CA SER A 200 17.48 -13.58 -18.85
C SER A 200 16.55 -12.38 -18.85
N TRP A 201 17.06 -11.22 -18.46
CA TRP A 201 16.34 -9.96 -18.58
C TRP A 201 16.10 -9.59 -20.04
N SER A 202 14.89 -9.15 -20.35
CA SER A 202 14.51 -8.62 -21.65
C SER A 202 13.59 -7.42 -21.46
N VAL A 203 13.45 -6.56 -22.48
CA VAL A 203 12.52 -5.43 -22.45
C VAL A 203 11.10 -5.89 -22.13
N GLN A 204 10.68 -7.03 -22.69
CA GLN A 204 9.35 -7.60 -22.43
C GLN A 204 9.15 -8.04 -20.98
N ALA A 205 10.21 -8.48 -20.30
CA ALA A 205 10.16 -8.81 -18.88
C ALA A 205 10.12 -7.56 -17.98
N VAL A 206 10.69 -6.44 -18.45
CA VAL A 206 10.72 -5.16 -17.69
C VAL A 206 9.40 -4.40 -17.81
N LEU A 207 8.75 -4.40 -18.97
CA LEU A 207 7.54 -3.60 -19.22
C LEU A 207 6.37 -3.84 -18.22
N PRO A 208 6.07 -5.07 -17.77
CA PRO A 208 5.06 -5.29 -16.74
C PRO A 208 5.43 -4.68 -15.39
N LEU A 209 6.71 -4.74 -15.01
CA LEU A 209 7.22 -4.12 -13.77
C LEU A 209 7.17 -2.60 -13.86
N ALA A 210 7.60 -2.04 -14.98
CA ALA A 210 7.51 -0.61 -15.25
C ALA A 210 6.04 -0.12 -15.22
N THR A 211 5.12 -0.89 -15.78
CA THR A 211 3.68 -0.60 -15.72
C THR A 211 3.19 -0.54 -14.27
N ALA A 212 3.49 -1.56 -13.48
CA ALA A 212 3.07 -1.63 -12.08
C ALA A 212 3.68 -0.49 -11.25
N PHE A 213 4.98 -0.24 -11.44
CA PHE A 213 5.70 0.85 -10.78
C PHE A 213 5.13 2.23 -11.11
N LEU A 214 4.94 2.55 -12.40
CA LEU A 214 4.43 3.85 -12.84
C LEU A 214 2.98 4.07 -12.40
N GLN A 215 2.13 3.03 -12.50
CA GLN A 215 0.76 3.13 -12.01
C GLN A 215 0.72 3.36 -10.50
N MET A 216 1.56 2.66 -9.72
CA MET A 216 1.63 2.87 -8.27
C MET A 216 2.26 4.20 -7.90
N SER A 217 3.15 4.75 -8.74
CA SER A 217 3.67 6.11 -8.56
C SER A 217 2.58 7.16 -8.74
N ALA A 218 1.70 6.99 -9.74
CA ALA A 218 0.54 7.86 -9.89
C ALA A 218 -0.38 7.79 -8.66
N ILE A 219 -0.70 6.58 -8.22
CA ILE A 219 -1.56 6.35 -7.06
C ILE A 219 -0.95 6.92 -5.78
N GLY A 220 0.32 6.62 -5.51
CA GLY A 220 1.02 7.10 -4.32
C GLY A 220 1.07 8.62 -4.28
N ALA A 221 1.38 9.27 -5.41
CA ALA A 221 1.41 10.74 -5.50
C ALA A 221 0.08 11.37 -5.07
N LEU A 222 -1.06 10.91 -5.62
CA LEU A 222 -2.37 11.41 -5.22
C LEU A 222 -2.72 11.04 -3.78
N TRP A 223 -2.41 9.81 -3.37
CA TRP A 223 -2.82 9.28 -2.06
C TRP A 223 -2.24 10.10 -0.92
N ALA A 224 -0.92 10.30 -0.89
CA ALA A 224 -0.25 10.97 0.22
C ALA A 224 -0.75 12.41 0.46
N TYR A 225 -1.29 13.05 -0.58
CA TYR A 225 -1.77 14.43 -0.57
C TYR A 225 -3.30 14.55 -0.66
N LEU A 226 -4.03 13.45 -0.45
CA LEU A 226 -5.49 13.45 -0.61
C LEU A 226 -6.18 14.44 0.35
N GLU A 227 -5.63 14.60 1.57
CA GLU A 227 -6.19 15.54 2.55
C GLU A 227 -6.04 17.01 2.15
N PRO A 228 -4.82 17.52 1.85
CA PRO A 228 -4.63 18.85 1.30
C PRO A 228 -5.49 19.14 0.06
N LEU A 229 -5.57 18.18 -0.87
CA LEU A 229 -6.39 18.32 -2.08
C LEU A 229 -7.89 18.41 -1.76
N GLY A 230 -8.37 17.68 -0.75
CA GLY A 230 -9.76 17.76 -0.30
C GLY A 230 -10.09 19.11 0.34
N LEU A 231 -9.18 19.65 1.15
CA LEU A 231 -9.31 21.00 1.72
C LEU A 231 -9.36 22.06 0.62
N ALA A 232 -8.48 21.97 -0.39
CA ALA A 232 -8.50 22.86 -1.56
C ALA A 232 -9.79 22.74 -2.39
N ALA A 233 -10.40 21.55 -2.43
CA ALA A 233 -11.70 21.32 -3.06
C ALA A 233 -12.89 21.89 -2.24
N GLY A 234 -12.64 22.44 -1.04
CA GLY A 234 -13.65 23.06 -0.17
C GLY A 234 -14.27 22.10 0.86
N LEU A 235 -13.68 20.92 1.09
CA LEU A 235 -14.04 20.08 2.23
C LEU A 235 -13.41 20.64 3.51
N ASN A 236 -14.02 20.32 4.66
CA ASN A 236 -13.36 20.47 5.95
C ASN A 236 -12.52 19.21 6.26
N ALA A 237 -11.62 19.30 7.24
CA ALA A 237 -10.70 18.20 7.60
C ALA A 237 -11.45 16.87 7.85
N GLN A 238 -12.47 16.89 8.71
CA GLN A 238 -13.26 15.69 9.03
C GLN A 238 -13.93 15.06 7.79
N ALA A 239 -14.49 15.88 6.90
CA ALA A 239 -15.10 15.39 5.67
C ALA A 239 -14.05 14.78 4.74
N THR A 240 -12.87 15.38 4.63
CA THR A 240 -11.77 14.82 3.84
C THR A 240 -11.26 13.49 4.40
N GLN A 241 -11.14 13.37 5.73
CA GLN A 241 -10.76 12.12 6.38
C GLN A 241 -11.83 11.02 6.17
N SER A 242 -13.11 11.41 6.12
CA SER A 242 -14.20 10.51 5.75
C SER A 242 -14.12 10.06 4.28
N VAL A 243 -13.63 10.92 3.38
CA VAL A 243 -13.34 10.57 1.98
C VAL A 243 -12.23 9.52 1.88
N VAL A 244 -11.19 9.60 2.71
CA VAL A 244 -10.14 8.57 2.80
C VAL A 244 -10.75 7.22 3.20
N SER A 245 -11.58 7.19 4.24
CA SER A 245 -12.28 5.97 4.68
C SER A 245 -13.17 5.38 3.57
N MET A 246 -13.92 6.23 2.87
CA MET A 246 -14.75 5.82 1.73
C MET A 246 -13.90 5.29 0.57
N ALA A 247 -12.78 5.94 0.23
CA ALA A 247 -11.88 5.48 -0.83
C ALA A 247 -11.30 4.09 -0.52
N LEU A 248 -10.99 3.80 0.75
CA LEU A 248 -10.59 2.45 1.19
C LEU A 248 -11.72 1.44 1.06
N LEU A 249 -12.97 1.83 1.35
CA LEU A 249 -14.11 0.95 1.14
C LEU A 249 -14.33 0.65 -0.36
N THR A 250 -14.19 1.65 -1.23
CA THR A 250 -14.29 1.42 -2.69
C THR A 250 -13.12 0.61 -3.23
N GLN A 251 -11.93 0.67 -2.62
CA GLN A 251 -10.84 -0.28 -2.89
C GLN A 251 -11.30 -1.72 -2.66
N VAL A 252 -11.91 -2.03 -1.51
CA VAL A 252 -12.43 -3.40 -1.25
C VAL A 252 -13.38 -3.84 -2.37
N LEU A 253 -14.31 -2.97 -2.79
CA LEU A 253 -15.21 -3.25 -3.90
C LEU A 253 -14.46 -3.50 -5.22
N GLY A 254 -13.43 -2.72 -5.51
CA GLY A 254 -12.54 -2.91 -6.66
C GLY A 254 -11.82 -4.26 -6.63
N GLY A 255 -11.29 -4.66 -5.48
CA GLY A 255 -10.66 -5.97 -5.30
C GLY A 255 -11.63 -7.13 -5.52
N VAL A 256 -12.84 -7.06 -4.95
CA VAL A 256 -13.89 -8.07 -5.15
C VAL A 256 -14.29 -8.15 -6.63
N ALA A 257 -14.49 -7.00 -7.28
CA ALA A 257 -14.80 -6.94 -8.71
C ALA A 257 -13.68 -7.57 -9.55
N ALA A 258 -12.41 -7.32 -9.21
CA ALA A 258 -11.27 -7.90 -9.91
C ALA A 258 -11.27 -9.43 -9.82
N VAL A 259 -11.53 -10.02 -8.65
CA VAL A 259 -11.61 -11.49 -8.48
C VAL A 259 -12.67 -12.10 -9.40
N VAL A 260 -13.83 -11.45 -9.53
CA VAL A 260 -14.94 -11.94 -10.39
C VAL A 260 -14.62 -11.77 -11.88
N LEU A 261 -13.97 -10.67 -12.25
CA LEU A 261 -13.83 -10.24 -13.63
C LEU A 261 -12.49 -10.62 -14.28
N ILE A 262 -11.45 -10.97 -13.50
CA ILE A 262 -10.09 -11.25 -13.99
C ILE A 262 -10.05 -12.33 -15.08
N ARG A 263 -10.93 -13.34 -15.01
CA ARG A 263 -11.03 -14.42 -16.01
C ARG A 263 -11.85 -14.03 -17.25
N ARG A 264 -12.67 -12.98 -17.15
CA ARG A 264 -13.60 -12.54 -18.20
C ARG A 264 -13.04 -11.39 -19.03
N LEU A 265 -12.13 -10.61 -18.47
CA LEU A 265 -11.61 -9.39 -19.09
C LEU A 265 -10.22 -9.59 -19.73
N ALA A 266 -9.98 -8.88 -20.82
CA ALA A 266 -8.69 -8.92 -21.52
C ALA A 266 -7.65 -8.05 -20.78
N VAL A 267 -6.67 -8.69 -20.12
CA VAL A 267 -5.66 -8.06 -19.24
C VAL A 267 -5.13 -6.72 -19.74
N VAL A 268 -4.55 -6.67 -20.95
CA VAL A 268 -3.93 -5.44 -21.50
C VAL A 268 -4.96 -4.34 -21.74
N ARG A 269 -6.18 -4.68 -22.17
CA ARG A 269 -7.25 -3.69 -22.39
C ARG A 269 -7.76 -3.15 -21.07
N THR A 270 -7.91 -4.01 -20.06
CA THR A 270 -8.36 -3.62 -18.73
C THR A 270 -7.35 -2.73 -18.02
N LEU A 271 -6.06 -3.07 -18.06
CA LEU A 271 -5.00 -2.21 -17.56
C LEU A 271 -4.99 -0.87 -18.28
N GLY A 272 -5.01 -0.87 -19.62
CA GLY A 272 -5.02 0.37 -20.40
C GLY A 272 -6.22 1.27 -20.06
N ALA A 273 -7.43 0.71 -19.97
CA ALA A 273 -8.63 1.46 -19.63
C ALA A 273 -8.60 1.99 -18.18
N GLY A 274 -8.17 1.18 -17.21
CA GLY A 274 -8.09 1.60 -15.82
C GLY A 274 -7.01 2.65 -15.57
N ILE A 275 -5.84 2.52 -16.23
CA ILE A 275 -4.77 3.53 -16.16
C ILE A 275 -5.21 4.83 -16.84
N ALA A 276 -5.89 4.77 -17.98
CA ALA A 276 -6.46 5.94 -18.62
C ALA A 276 -7.52 6.63 -17.74
N LEU A 277 -8.34 5.83 -17.04
CA LEU A 277 -9.29 6.35 -16.05
C LEU A 277 -8.57 7.00 -14.87
N LEU A 278 -7.48 6.42 -14.37
CA LEU A 278 -6.65 7.03 -13.31
C LEU A 278 -6.05 8.37 -13.76
N ALA A 279 -5.55 8.46 -14.99
CA ALA A 279 -5.06 9.71 -15.56
C ALA A 279 -6.17 10.77 -15.66
N ALA A 280 -7.37 10.36 -16.11
CA ALA A 280 -8.53 11.23 -16.20
C ALA A 280 -9.01 11.71 -14.82
N VAL A 281 -9.05 10.84 -13.82
CA VAL A 281 -9.38 11.19 -12.43
C VAL A 281 -8.37 12.18 -11.87
N SER A 282 -7.07 11.94 -12.09
CA SER A 282 -6.00 12.85 -11.65
C SER A 282 -6.15 14.22 -12.30
N GLY A 283 -6.33 14.28 -13.63
CA GLY A 283 -6.56 15.53 -14.34
C GLY A 283 -7.84 16.25 -13.88
N ALA A 284 -8.92 15.51 -13.64
CA ALA A 284 -10.17 16.07 -13.16
C ALA A 284 -10.06 16.69 -11.76
N ILE A 285 -9.29 16.06 -10.84
CA ILE A 285 -8.99 16.64 -9.52
C ILE A 285 -8.19 17.94 -9.69
N GLY A 286 -7.15 17.95 -10.54
CA GLY A 286 -6.31 19.14 -10.75
C GLY A 286 -7.01 20.32 -11.43
N LEU A 287 -8.07 20.07 -12.19
CA LEU A 287 -8.87 21.09 -12.87
C LEU A 287 -10.14 21.46 -12.08
N LEU A 288 -10.36 20.87 -10.91
CA LEU A 288 -11.59 21.04 -10.17
C LEU A 288 -11.66 22.44 -9.54
N PRO A 289 -12.70 23.23 -9.81
CA PRO A 289 -12.87 24.53 -9.15
C PRO A 289 -13.07 24.37 -7.64
N ALA A 290 -12.59 25.35 -6.87
CA ALA A 290 -12.82 25.40 -5.43
C ALA A 290 -14.32 25.34 -5.10
N GLY A 291 -14.67 24.58 -4.05
CA GLY A 291 -16.06 24.41 -3.58
C GLY A 291 -16.83 23.25 -4.23
N GLN A 292 -16.25 22.52 -5.19
CA GLN A 292 -16.88 21.36 -5.83
C GLN A 292 -16.65 20.04 -5.06
N SER A 293 -16.94 20.06 -3.76
CA SER A 293 -16.69 18.95 -2.82
C SER A 293 -17.32 17.62 -3.26
N THR A 294 -18.55 17.63 -3.76
CA THR A 294 -19.23 16.40 -4.24
C THR A 294 -18.48 15.74 -5.40
N ALA A 295 -17.97 16.52 -6.35
CA ALA A 295 -17.22 15.98 -7.47
C ALA A 295 -15.89 15.38 -7.01
N PHE A 296 -15.20 16.03 -6.07
CA PHE A 296 -13.98 15.50 -5.46
C PHE A 296 -14.23 14.15 -4.77
N VAL A 297 -15.30 14.03 -3.98
CA VAL A 297 -15.70 12.78 -3.33
C VAL A 297 -15.92 11.66 -4.36
N LEU A 298 -16.68 11.92 -5.42
CA LEU A 298 -16.93 10.93 -6.49
C LEU A 298 -15.63 10.51 -7.20
N LEU A 299 -14.73 11.45 -7.47
CA LEU A 299 -13.42 11.16 -8.06
C LEU A 299 -12.56 10.28 -7.14
N CYS A 300 -12.56 10.54 -5.83
CA CYS A 300 -11.87 9.71 -4.83
C CYS A 300 -12.47 8.31 -4.72
N ALA A 301 -13.78 8.16 -4.85
CA ALA A 301 -14.45 6.86 -4.88
C ALA A 301 -13.98 6.02 -6.08
N VAL A 302 -13.92 6.63 -7.28
CA VAL A 302 -13.41 5.98 -8.50
C VAL A 302 -11.92 5.66 -8.37
N PHE A 303 -11.12 6.58 -7.84
CA PHE A 303 -9.71 6.38 -7.55
C PHE A 303 -9.49 5.13 -6.68
N GLY A 304 -10.21 5.03 -5.55
CA GLY A 304 -10.13 3.88 -4.66
C GLY A 304 -10.50 2.58 -5.38
N PHE A 305 -11.60 2.56 -6.13
CA PHE A 305 -12.00 1.39 -6.90
C PHE A 305 -10.90 0.95 -7.89
N VAL A 306 -10.37 1.88 -8.69
CA VAL A 306 -9.37 1.60 -9.72
C VAL A 306 -8.08 1.05 -9.12
N TRP A 307 -7.66 1.57 -7.97
CA TRP A 307 -6.45 1.10 -7.28
C TRP A 307 -6.45 -0.41 -7.10
N LEU A 308 -7.37 -0.95 -6.29
CA LEU A 308 -7.33 -2.36 -5.95
C LEU A 308 -7.82 -3.23 -7.12
N PHE A 309 -8.69 -2.69 -7.98
CA PHE A 309 -9.19 -3.42 -9.16
C PHE A 309 -8.06 -3.83 -10.11
N LEU A 310 -7.05 -2.99 -10.31
CA LEU A 310 -5.97 -3.25 -11.28
C LEU A 310 -4.86 -4.17 -10.74
N MET A 311 -4.77 -4.41 -9.43
CA MET A 311 -3.66 -5.17 -8.83
C MET A 311 -3.51 -6.60 -9.41
N PRO A 312 -4.58 -7.41 -9.55
CA PRO A 312 -4.44 -8.76 -10.11
C PRO A 312 -4.04 -8.75 -11.58
N PHE A 313 -4.36 -7.69 -12.31
CA PHE A 313 -4.03 -7.56 -13.73
C PHE A 313 -2.53 -7.27 -13.94
N HIS A 314 -1.84 -6.62 -13.01
CA HIS A 314 -0.37 -6.49 -13.04
C HIS A 314 0.32 -7.86 -13.01
N VAL A 315 -0.11 -8.71 -12.09
CA VAL A 315 0.40 -10.07 -11.94
C VAL A 315 0.10 -10.89 -13.20
N ALA A 316 -1.11 -10.79 -13.74
CA ALA A 316 -1.49 -11.46 -14.98
C ALA A 316 -0.67 -10.97 -16.19
N LEU A 317 -0.33 -9.68 -16.26
CA LEU A 317 0.53 -9.13 -17.31
C LEU A 317 1.97 -9.66 -17.18
N ALA A 318 2.49 -9.76 -15.96
CA ALA A 318 3.80 -10.31 -15.69
C ALA A 318 3.91 -11.80 -16.12
N PHE A 319 2.90 -12.62 -15.84
CA PHE A 319 2.86 -14.01 -16.30
C PHE A 319 2.80 -14.17 -17.82
N ARG A 320 2.23 -13.20 -18.54
CA ARG A 320 2.26 -13.20 -20.02
C ARG A 320 3.66 -12.92 -20.55
N ALA A 321 4.43 -12.08 -19.88
CA ALA A 321 5.80 -11.77 -20.26
C ALA A 321 6.79 -12.88 -19.87
N ASP A 322 6.56 -13.53 -18.72
CA ASP A 322 7.35 -14.65 -18.21
C ASP A 322 6.42 -15.72 -17.60
N PRO A 323 6.09 -16.78 -18.36
CA PRO A 323 5.28 -17.90 -17.86
C PRO A 323 5.91 -18.63 -16.67
N GLY A 324 7.22 -18.49 -16.45
CA GLY A 324 7.92 -19.04 -15.30
C GLY A 324 7.65 -18.29 -13.99
N GLY A 325 6.94 -17.16 -14.04
CA GLY A 325 6.49 -16.41 -12.86
C GLY A 325 7.56 -15.59 -12.15
N ARG A 326 8.80 -15.53 -12.65
CA ARG A 326 9.89 -14.80 -11.99
C ARG A 326 9.65 -13.29 -12.04
N VAL A 327 9.10 -12.79 -13.15
CA VAL A 327 8.65 -11.39 -13.24
C VAL A 327 7.48 -11.13 -12.29
N ALA A 328 6.52 -12.07 -12.20
CA ALA A 328 5.36 -11.92 -11.33
C ALA A 328 5.75 -11.79 -9.84
N MET A 329 6.81 -12.49 -9.42
CA MET A 329 7.36 -12.39 -8.06
C MET A 329 7.91 -11.00 -7.73
N LEU A 330 8.29 -10.20 -8.72
CA LEU A 330 8.84 -8.85 -8.52
C LEU A 330 7.77 -7.74 -8.57
N VAL A 331 6.53 -8.07 -8.97
CA VAL A 331 5.44 -7.10 -9.06
C VAL A 331 5.16 -6.39 -7.73
N PRO A 332 5.06 -7.08 -6.58
CA PRO A 332 4.82 -6.41 -5.29
C PRO A 332 5.92 -5.41 -4.93
N ALA A 333 7.18 -5.73 -5.21
CA ALA A 333 8.30 -4.82 -4.98
C ALA A 333 8.22 -3.59 -5.89
N ALA A 334 7.92 -3.77 -7.18
CA ALA A 334 7.71 -2.67 -8.11
C ALA A 334 6.54 -1.77 -7.68
N GLN A 335 5.46 -2.35 -7.18
CA GLN A 335 4.30 -1.63 -6.67
C GLN A 335 4.65 -0.79 -5.43
N LEU A 336 5.35 -1.38 -4.46
CA LEU A 336 5.77 -0.70 -3.25
C LEU A 336 6.74 0.46 -3.56
N LEU A 337 7.73 0.22 -4.44
CA LEU A 337 8.63 1.25 -4.94
C LEU A 337 7.85 2.40 -5.59
N GLY A 338 6.87 2.08 -6.44
CA GLY A 338 6.02 3.09 -7.05
C GLY A 338 5.26 3.91 -6.01
N CYS A 339 4.61 3.25 -5.04
CA CYS A 339 3.88 3.93 -3.96
C CYS A 339 4.76 4.89 -3.15
N ALA A 340 6.06 4.64 -3.00
CA ALA A 340 6.98 5.55 -2.31
C ALA A 340 7.53 6.67 -3.20
N ILE A 341 7.85 6.37 -4.47
CA ILE A 341 8.43 7.36 -5.39
C ILE A 341 7.39 8.39 -5.84
N GLY A 342 6.12 8.00 -5.96
CA GLY A 342 5.04 8.93 -6.29
C GLY A 342 4.98 10.17 -5.39
N PRO A 343 4.78 9.99 -4.06
CA PRO A 343 4.80 11.09 -3.10
C PRO A 343 6.10 11.90 -3.12
N LEU A 344 7.26 11.24 -3.24
CA LEU A 344 8.56 11.93 -3.32
C LEU A 344 8.64 12.85 -4.55
N VAL A 345 8.21 12.39 -5.72
CA VAL A 345 8.27 13.24 -6.92
C VAL A 345 7.27 14.39 -6.82
N ALA A 346 6.11 14.16 -6.20
CA ALA A 346 5.15 15.22 -5.93
C ALA A 346 5.73 16.28 -4.97
N SER A 347 6.41 15.87 -3.89
CA SER A 347 7.00 16.81 -2.93
C SER A 347 8.08 17.70 -3.54
N LEU A 348 8.87 17.20 -4.49
CA LEU A 348 9.91 17.99 -5.17
C LEU A 348 9.36 19.16 -6.00
N LEU A 349 8.08 19.14 -6.35
CA LEU A 349 7.43 20.18 -7.15
C LEU A 349 6.49 21.07 -6.33
N ILE A 350 6.24 20.72 -5.06
CA ILE A 350 5.45 21.52 -4.14
C ILE A 350 6.33 22.65 -3.61
N HIS A 351 5.74 23.84 -3.51
CA HIS A 351 6.38 25.01 -2.92
C HIS A 351 5.40 25.69 -1.97
N GLY A 352 5.80 25.86 -0.71
CA GLY A 352 4.93 26.44 0.32
C GLY A 352 3.75 25.51 0.66
N GLU A 353 2.53 26.06 0.68
CA GLU A 353 1.32 25.32 1.11
C GLU A 353 0.45 24.81 -0.06
N ASP A 354 0.91 24.98 -1.32
CA ASP A 354 0.10 24.66 -2.50
C ASP A 354 0.31 23.22 -2.99
N ALA A 355 -0.73 22.39 -2.87
CA ALA A 355 -0.76 21.01 -3.37
C ALA A 355 -1.17 20.89 -4.86
N ALA A 356 -1.39 22.00 -5.58
CA ALA A 356 -1.75 22.01 -7.00
C ALA A 356 -0.80 21.22 -7.94
N PRO A 357 0.51 21.08 -7.65
CA PRO A 357 1.41 20.24 -8.48
C PRO A 357 1.13 18.73 -8.40
N VAL A 358 0.39 18.24 -7.39
CA VAL A 358 0.20 16.80 -7.18
C VAL A 358 -0.61 16.12 -8.30
N PRO A 359 -1.80 16.61 -8.69
CA PRO A 359 -2.58 15.93 -9.71
C PRO A 359 -1.90 15.82 -11.09
N PRO A 360 -1.18 16.84 -11.62
CA PRO A 360 -0.45 16.69 -12.88
C PRO A 360 0.75 15.72 -12.77
N VAL A 361 1.41 15.61 -11.61
CA VAL A 361 2.44 14.56 -11.38
C VAL A 361 1.83 13.18 -11.48
N SER A 362 0.71 12.94 -10.79
CA SER A 362 -0.01 11.66 -10.86
C SER A 362 -0.46 11.35 -12.29
N ALA A 363 -1.05 12.32 -12.99
CA ALA A 363 -1.47 12.16 -14.37
C ALA A 363 -0.30 11.80 -15.29
N SER A 364 0.87 12.42 -15.09
CA SER A 364 2.09 12.14 -15.87
C SER A 364 2.58 10.71 -15.68
N PHE A 365 2.60 10.22 -14.44
CA PHE A 365 2.92 8.81 -14.16
C PHE A 365 1.90 7.85 -14.77
N ALA A 366 0.61 8.17 -14.69
CA ALA A 366 -0.44 7.35 -15.29
C ALA A 366 -0.34 7.31 -16.82
N VAL A 367 -0.04 8.43 -17.47
CA VAL A 367 0.21 8.48 -18.92
C VAL A 367 1.45 7.67 -19.29
N ALA A 368 2.53 7.76 -18.52
CA ALA A 368 3.72 6.94 -18.74
C ALA A 368 3.41 5.44 -18.59
N ALA A 369 2.61 5.05 -17.58
CA ALA A 369 2.13 3.67 -17.42
C ALA A 369 1.25 3.21 -18.59
N LEU A 370 0.44 4.10 -19.17
CA LEU A 370 -0.37 3.77 -20.34
C LEU A 370 0.52 3.46 -21.54
N VAL A 371 1.59 4.23 -21.75
CA VAL A 371 2.58 3.97 -22.80
C VAL A 371 3.22 2.59 -22.61
N THR A 372 3.63 2.20 -21.40
CA THR A 372 4.24 0.88 -21.16
C THR A 372 3.27 -0.27 -21.43
N VAL A 373 1.97 -0.11 -21.12
CA VAL A 373 0.93 -1.09 -21.44
C VAL A 373 0.71 -1.21 -22.95
N LEU A 374 0.72 -0.09 -23.68
CA LEU A 374 0.59 -0.11 -25.14
C LEU A 374 1.80 -0.76 -25.82
N LEU A 375 3.01 -0.54 -25.30
CA LEU A 375 4.22 -1.23 -25.76
C LEU A 375 4.16 -2.74 -25.53
N CYS A 376 3.60 -3.18 -24.38
CA CYS A 376 3.32 -4.61 -24.15
C CYS A 376 2.41 -5.19 -25.24
N ARG A 377 1.38 -4.46 -25.68
CA ARG A 377 0.45 -4.91 -26.73
C ARG A 377 1.14 -5.11 -28.07
N ALA A 378 2.00 -4.16 -28.46
CA ALA A 378 2.72 -4.20 -29.74
C ALA A 378 3.67 -5.40 -29.83
N GLY A 379 4.38 -5.72 -28.73
CA GLY A 379 5.32 -6.85 -28.68
C GLY A 379 4.65 -8.23 -28.84
N HIS A 380 3.38 -8.37 -28.46
CA HIS A 380 2.63 -9.62 -28.64
C HIS A 380 2.09 -9.78 -30.07
N ALA A 381 1.68 -8.70 -30.72
CA ALA A 381 1.19 -8.73 -32.10
C ALA A 381 2.30 -9.09 -33.11
N GLY A 382 3.56 -8.70 -32.83
CA GLY A 382 4.71 -9.00 -33.68
C GLY A 382 5.24 -10.44 -33.59
N ARG A 383 4.83 -11.23 -32.57
CA ARG A 383 5.23 -12.64 -32.38
C ARG A 383 4.22 -13.66 -32.92
N SER A 384 3.04 -13.18 -33.35
CA SER A 384 1.96 -14.01 -33.92
C SER A 384 1.98 -14.05 -35.46
N LYS A 385 3.03 -13.50 -36.08
CA LYS A 385 3.38 -13.66 -37.48
C LYS A 385 4.69 -14.42 -37.53
#